data_AF-A0A7Y7IY41-F1
#
_entry.id   AF-A0A7Y7IY41-F1
#
_cell.length_a   1.000
_cell.length_b   1.000
_cell.length_c   1.000
_cell.angle_alpha   90.00
_cell.angle_beta   90.00
_cell.angle_gamma   90.00
#
_symmetry.space_group_name_H-M   'P 1'
#
loop_
_entity.id
_entity.type
_entity.pdbx_description
1 polymer ?
#
loop_
_entity_poly.entity_id
_entity_poly.type
_entity_poly.pdbx_seq_one_letter_code
_entity_poly.pdbx_strand_id
1 'polypeptide(L)' 'EAGPLRSAGLLVVDRQSWPLTDLRVDWDDAPIARLADLWTIWQPQMHDYVTRCLDPSSAPAYGVPGDE' A
#
# COMPACT_ATOMS: atom_id res chain seq x y z
N GLU A 1 0.08 -15.15 28.35
CA GLU A 1 1.23 -15.34 27.47
C GLU A 1 0.91 -14.66 26.15
N ALA A 2 1.83 -13.90 25.54
CA ALA A 2 1.61 -13.42 24.18
C ALA A 2 1.71 -14.64 23.26
N GLY A 3 0.60 -15.01 22.62
CA GLY A 3 0.60 -16.08 21.63
C GLY A 3 1.55 -15.76 20.46
N PRO A 4 1.66 -16.66 19.47
CA PRO A 4 2.48 -16.43 18.29
C PRO A 4 2.17 -15.08 17.64
N LEU A 5 3.20 -14.43 17.06
CA LEU A 5 3.00 -13.20 16.30
C LEU A 5 2.11 -13.51 15.08
N ARG A 6 0.91 -12.94 15.06
CA ARG A 6 -0.09 -13.17 14.01
C ARG A 6 -0.30 -12.01 13.06
N SER A 7 0.05 -10.80 13.48
CA SER A 7 -0.30 -9.59 12.74
C SER A 7 0.86 -8.62 12.61
N ALA A 8 0.89 -7.86 11.52
CA ALA A 8 1.82 -6.75 11.30
C ALA A 8 1.14 -5.67 10.45
N GLY A 9 1.54 -4.41 10.61
CA GLY A 9 1.04 -3.29 9.81
C GLY A 9 2.12 -2.24 9.54
N LEU A 10 1.98 -1.54 8.42
CA LEU A 10 2.84 -0.44 8.00
C LEU A 10 1.98 0.75 7.57
N LEU A 11 2.12 1.85 8.30
CA LEU A 11 1.52 3.14 7.96
C LEU A 11 2.63 4.12 7.59
N VAL A 12 2.58 4.68 6.38
CA VAL A 12 3.51 5.71 5.91
C VAL A 12 2.72 6.97 5.61
N VAL A 13 3.16 8.10 6.15
CA VAL A 13 2.61 9.42 5.85
C VAL A 13 3.61 10.21 5.01
N ASP A 14 3.09 11.08 4.15
CA ASP A 14 3.89 12.03 3.36
C ASP A 14 3.15 13.37 3.27
N ARG A 15 3.17 14.07 2.14
CA ARG A 15 2.71 15.47 2.02
C ARG A 15 1.21 15.67 2.18
N GLN A 16 0.40 14.64 1.91
CA GLN A 16 -1.06 14.74 1.92
C GLN A 16 -1.64 14.56 3.32
N SER A 17 -2.88 15.02 3.51
CA SER A 17 -3.60 14.85 4.79
C SER A 17 -4.04 13.41 5.07
N TRP A 18 -3.92 12.52 4.08
CA TRP A 18 -4.18 11.09 4.18
C TRP A 18 -2.87 10.27 4.10
N PRO A 19 -2.83 9.04 4.63
CA PRO A 19 -1.63 8.19 4.56
C PRO A 19 -1.28 7.85 3.12
N LEU A 20 0.03 7.87 2.82
CA LEU A 20 0.58 7.39 1.54
C LEU A 20 0.49 5.86 1.44
N THR A 21 0.60 5.16 2.57
CA THR A 21 0.54 3.70 2.64
C THR A 21 -0.18 3.27 3.91
N ASP A 22 -1.10 2.33 3.80
CA ASP A 22 -1.70 1.57 4.91
C ASP A 22 -1.74 0.10 4.50
N LEU A 23 -0.69 -0.65 4.84
CA LEU A 23 -0.58 -2.08 4.56
C LEU A 23 -0.78 -2.88 5.85
N ARG A 24 -1.59 -3.93 5.77
CA ARG A 24 -1.97 -4.75 6.92
C ARG A 24 -1.89 -6.22 6.60
N VAL A 25 -1.35 -6.97 7.56
CA VAL A 25 -1.47 -8.42 7.65
C VAL A 25 -2.13 -8.69 9.00
N ASP A 26 -3.43 -8.95 8.98
CA ASP A 26 -4.20 -9.09 10.22
C ASP A 26 -4.08 -10.50 10.83
N TRP A 27 -3.77 -11.52 10.02
CA TRP A 27 -3.59 -12.89 10.48
C TRP A 27 -2.74 -13.74 9.52
N ASP A 28 -1.52 -14.11 9.94
CA ASP A 28 -0.59 -14.98 9.22
C ASP A 28 0.34 -15.71 10.22
N ASP A 29 1.06 -16.77 9.81
CA ASP A 29 2.10 -17.42 10.62
C ASP A 29 3.44 -16.66 10.54
N ALA A 30 3.66 -15.89 9.46
CA ALA A 30 4.85 -15.07 9.21
C ALA A 30 4.47 -13.63 8.78
N PRO A 31 3.73 -12.88 9.62
CA PRO A 31 3.10 -11.62 9.21
C PRO A 31 4.09 -10.52 8.78
N ILE A 32 5.30 -10.50 9.34
CA ILE A 32 6.34 -9.54 8.95
C ILE A 32 6.84 -9.82 7.52
N ALA A 33 7.11 -11.09 7.19
CA ALA A 33 7.55 -11.48 5.84
C ALA A 33 6.45 -11.16 4.82
N ARG A 34 5.20 -11.50 5.14
CA ARG A 34 4.04 -11.17 4.32
C ARG A 34 3.89 -9.67 4.09
N LEU A 35 4.10 -8.86 5.13
CA LEU A 35 4.05 -7.40 5.02
C LEU A 35 5.20 -6.85 4.14
N ALA A 36 6.40 -7.43 4.22
CA ALA A 36 7.53 -7.07 3.37
C ALA A 36 7.29 -7.40 1.89
N ASP A 37 6.62 -8.51 1.59
CA ASP A 37 6.20 -8.86 0.22
C ASP A 37 5.20 -7.83 -0.32
N LEU A 38 4.19 -7.46 0.48
CA LEU A 38 3.23 -6.41 0.12
C LEU A 38 3.93 -5.07 -0.14
N TRP A 39 4.90 -4.71 0.70
CA TRP A 39 5.68 -3.49 0.54
C TRP A 39 6.48 -3.49 -0.78
N THR A 40 7.12 -4.60 -1.13
CA THR A 40 7.89 -4.72 -2.38
C THR A 40 7.03 -4.46 -3.62
N ILE A 41 5.76 -4.87 -3.58
CA ILE A 41 4.80 -4.63 -4.66
C ILE A 41 4.31 -3.17 -4.66
N TRP A 42 3.96 -2.65 -3.48
CA TRP A 42 3.29 -1.35 -3.35
C TRP A 42 4.24 -0.15 -3.47
N GLN A 43 5.42 -0.22 -2.86
CA GLN A 43 6.37 0.89 -2.76
C GLN A 43 6.69 1.58 -4.09
N PRO A 44 6.97 0.87 -5.21
CA PRO A 44 7.32 1.54 -6.46
C PRO A 44 6.18 2.35 -7.08
N GLN A 45 4.92 2.03 -6.76
CA GLN A 45 3.71 2.63 -7.36
C GLN A 45 2.96 3.60 -6.43
N MET A 46 3.36 3.72 -5.16
CA MET A 46 2.58 4.47 -4.16
C MET A 46 2.33 5.95 -4.52
N HIS A 47 3.29 6.61 -5.18
CA HIS A 47 3.15 8.01 -5.60
C HIS A 47 2.25 8.17 -6.84
N ASP A 48 2.15 7.15 -7.69
CA ASP A 48 1.26 7.18 -8.87
C ASP A 48 -0.20 7.23 -8.42
N TYR A 49 -0.53 6.60 -7.29
CA TYR A 49 -1.85 6.72 -6.67
C TYR A 49 -2.10 8.11 -6.08
N VAL A 50 -1.08 8.80 -5.56
CA VAL A 50 -1.21 10.20 -5.15
C VAL A 50 -1.49 11.09 -6.38
N THR A 51 -0.74 10.91 -7.46
CA THR A 51 -0.97 11.61 -8.73
C THR A 51 -2.40 11.35 -9.21
N ARG A 52 -2.87 10.10 -9.21
CA ARG A 52 -4.24 9.75 -9.62
C ARG A 52 -5.31 10.47 -8.79
N CYS A 53 -5.07 10.68 -7.50
CA CYS A 53 -5.99 11.43 -6.63
C CYS A 53 -5.96 12.95 -6.88
N LEU A 54 -4.79 13.53 -7.17
CA LEU A 54 -4.61 14.98 -7.30
C LEU A 54 -4.82 15.49 -8.72
N ASP A 55 -4.36 14.73 -9.72
CA ASP A 55 -4.44 15.00 -11.14
C ASP A 55 -4.59 13.69 -11.92
N PRO A 56 -5.82 13.16 -12.03
CA PRO A 56 -6.07 11.91 -12.73
C PRO A 56 -5.71 11.97 -14.22
N SER A 57 -5.57 13.15 -14.84
CA SER A 57 -5.23 13.31 -16.26
C SER A 57 -3.76 13.02 -16.57
N SER A 58 -2.87 13.14 -15.58
CA SER A 58 -1.44 12.86 -15.70
C SER A 58 -1.03 11.51 -15.10
N ALA A 59 -1.99 10.75 -14.57
CA ALA A 59 -1.72 9.46 -13.95
C ALA A 59 -1.36 8.39 -15.00
N PRO A 60 -0.38 7.50 -14.72
CA PRO A 60 -0.11 6.33 -15.55
C PRO A 60 -1.38 5.46 -15.70
N ALA A 61 -1.65 5.02 -16.94
CA ALA A 61 -2.70 4.04 -17.21
C ALA A 61 -2.21 2.66 -16.75
N TYR A 62 -2.99 1.99 -15.91
CA TYR A 62 -2.70 0.62 -15.44
C TYR A 62 -3.55 -0.43 -16.18
N GLY A 63 -4.19 -0.06 -17.30
CA GLY A 63 -5.00 -0.95 -18.11
C GLY A 63 -6.29 -1.37 -17.41
N VAL A 64 -6.91 -0.44 -16.66
CA VAL A 64 -8.16 -0.69 -15.94
C VAL A 64 -9.36 -0.28 -16.81
N PRO A 65 -10.54 -0.92 -16.64
CA PRO A 65 -11.75 -0.51 -17.35
C PRO A 65 -12.06 0.98 -17.06
N GLY A 66 -12.08 1.80 -18.11
CA GLY A 66 -12.22 3.26 -18.01
C GLY A 66 -11.02 4.07 -18.55
N ASP A 67 -9.97 3.40 -19.04
CA ASP A 67 -8.83 4.03 -19.73
C ASP A 67 -9.10 4.35 -21.24
N GLU A 68 -10.38 4.35 -21.68
CA GLU A 68 -10.86 4.78 -23.02
C GLU A 68 -11.66 6.09 -22.96
#